data_AF-A0A1L0BQ47-F1
#
_entry.id   AF-A0A1L0BQ47-F1
#
_cell.length_a   1.000
_cell.length_b   1.000
_cell.length_c   1.000
_cell.angle_alpha   90.00
_cell.angle_beta   90.00
_cell.angle_gamma   90.00
#
_symmetry.space_group_name_H-M   'P 1'
#
loop_
_entity.id
_entity.type
_entity.pdbx_description
1 polymer ?
#
loop_
_entity_poly.entity_id
_entity_poly.type
_entity_poly.pdbx_seq_one_letter_code
_entity_poly.pdbx_strand_id
1 'polypeptide(L)'
;MVNADITFLQNSADKARKSLASVEELVAATKKVVENGLVDSTNIKQLQKEVLLDSFAVKKFHRDYKEWENSTRNKFVDGQIKAYNKKYAQISRLHGQSSSLEDTLRELQTTIKLPKFEFSIQTLEQYEGGRLLEHVEKDANGEYPRRVSSEQVFSLDPNSPLPHPSYREFNELVNIEYRLRIQLQIKYEVLLRIKASLAAKNSQWATRDSTLNKFITQDLPKVILEVKKNQDE
;
A
#
# COMPACT_ATOMS: atom_id res chain seq x y z
N MET A 1 -31.16 32.67 14.59
CA MET A 1 -30.73 33.60 15.65
C MET A 1 -30.04 34.86 15.13
N VAL A 2 -29.28 34.83 14.02
CA VAL A 2 -28.59 36.02 13.46
C VAL A 2 -29.52 37.21 13.19
N ASN A 3 -30.74 36.97 12.70
CA ASN A 3 -31.69 38.05 12.37
C ASN A 3 -32.28 38.76 13.60
N ALA A 4 -32.31 38.12 14.78
CA ALA A 4 -32.87 38.75 15.99
C ALA A 4 -31.86 39.69 16.66
N ASP A 5 -30.57 39.36 16.58
CA ASP A 5 -29.49 40.19 17.12
C ASP A 5 -29.30 41.47 16.28
N ILE A 6 -29.49 41.39 14.95
CA ILE A 6 -29.38 42.53 14.03
C ILE A 6 -30.56 43.49 14.19
N THR A 7 -31.79 43.00 14.36
CA THR A 7 -32.97 43.85 14.58
C THR A 7 -32.92 44.58 15.91
N PHE A 8 -32.35 43.96 16.95
CA PHE A 8 -32.08 44.64 18.22
C PHE A 8 -31.10 45.82 18.05
N LEU A 9 -30.00 45.62 17.30
CA LEU A 9 -29.04 46.68 17.02
C LEU A 9 -29.65 47.81 16.17
N GLN A 10 -30.45 47.47 15.17
CA GLN A 10 -31.16 48.46 14.34
C GLN A 10 -32.08 49.34 15.18
N ASN A 11 -32.85 48.74 16.10
CA ASN A 11 -33.70 49.49 17.02
C ASN A 11 -32.91 50.41 17.97
N SER A 12 -31.70 50.00 18.39
CA SER A 12 -30.82 50.82 19.22
C SER A 12 -30.16 51.96 18.41
N ALA A 13 -29.82 51.70 17.15
CA ALA A 13 -29.31 52.70 16.20
C ALA A 13 -30.37 53.76 15.86
N ASP A 14 -31.63 53.35 15.64
CA ASP A 14 -32.73 54.27 15.37
C ASP A 14 -33.02 55.20 16.56
N LYS A 15 -32.86 54.71 17.79
CA LYS A 15 -32.97 55.54 19.00
C LYS A 15 -31.81 56.54 19.12
N ALA A 16 -30.59 56.13 18.80
CA ALA A 16 -29.44 57.04 18.75
C ALA A 16 -29.59 58.10 17.64
N ARG A 17 -30.19 57.74 16.49
CA ARG A 17 -30.50 58.68 15.41
C ARG A 17 -31.54 59.72 15.84
N LYS A 18 -32.59 59.31 16.56
CA LYS A 18 -33.58 60.23 17.14
C LYS A 18 -32.95 61.19 18.16
N SER A 19 -31.99 60.71 18.94
CA SER A 19 -31.20 61.56 19.85
C SER A 19 -30.36 62.61 19.13
N LEU A 20 -29.98 62.39 17.87
CA LEU A 20 -29.24 63.36 17.08
C LEU A 20 -30.17 64.47 16.58
N ALA A 21 -31.42 64.13 16.25
CA ALA A 21 -32.45 65.09 15.87
C ALA A 21 -32.82 66.05 17.01
N SER A 22 -32.90 65.58 18.26
CA SER A 22 -33.15 66.46 19.42
C SER A 22 -31.99 67.44 19.69
N VAL A 23 -30.75 67.05 19.38
CA VAL A 23 -29.59 67.96 19.41
C VAL A 23 -29.69 69.02 18.31
N GLU A 24 -30.08 68.63 17.09
CA GLU A 24 -30.30 69.57 15.99
C GLU A 24 -31.42 70.58 16.31
N GLU A 25 -32.50 70.14 16.95
CA GLU A 25 -33.59 71.01 17.41
C GLU A 25 -33.14 72.00 18.49
N LEU A 26 -32.32 71.58 19.45
CA LEU A 26 -31.73 72.47 20.46
C LEU A 26 -30.77 73.49 19.84
N VAL A 27 -29.96 73.08 18.84
CA VAL A 27 -29.06 73.98 18.09
C VAL A 27 -29.86 74.99 17.26
N ALA A 28 -30.93 74.56 16.61
CA ALA A 28 -31.81 75.46 15.87
C ALA A 28 -32.55 76.45 16.80
N ALA A 29 -33.00 76.01 17.96
CA ALA A 29 -33.65 76.84 18.96
C ALA A 29 -32.68 77.88 19.56
N THR A 30 -31.45 77.47 19.89
CA THR A 30 -30.41 78.38 20.40
C THR A 30 -29.96 79.38 19.34
N LYS A 31 -29.86 78.99 18.06
CA LYS A 31 -29.56 79.91 16.95
C LYS A 31 -30.64 80.99 16.78
N LYS A 32 -31.93 80.63 16.86
CA LYS A 32 -33.05 81.58 16.81
C LYS A 32 -33.02 82.59 17.97
N VAL A 33 -32.56 82.16 19.15
CA VAL A 33 -32.41 83.04 20.32
C VAL A 33 -31.30 84.07 20.11
N VAL A 34 -30.18 83.65 19.51
CA VAL A 34 -29.05 84.55 19.17
C VAL A 34 -29.44 85.55 18.06
N GLU A 35 -30.25 85.13 17.09
CA GLU A 35 -30.64 85.97 15.94
C GLU A 35 -31.81 86.92 16.25
N ASN A 36 -32.81 86.50 17.04
CA ASN A 36 -34.07 87.24 17.24
C ASN A 36 -34.31 87.80 18.66
N GLY A 37 -33.42 87.54 19.62
CA GLY A 37 -33.45 88.16 20.96
C GLY A 37 -34.63 87.80 21.88
N LEU A 38 -35.61 87.03 21.42
CA LEU A 38 -36.74 86.53 22.21
C LEU A 38 -36.37 85.21 22.90
N VAL A 39 -36.26 85.23 24.23
CA VAL A 39 -35.87 84.07 25.04
C VAL A 39 -37.11 83.41 25.66
N ASP A 40 -37.59 82.33 25.06
CA ASP A 40 -38.55 81.44 25.72
C ASP A 40 -37.80 80.45 26.62
N SER A 41 -37.48 80.90 27.83
CA SER A 41 -36.63 80.17 28.79
C SER A 41 -37.18 78.79 29.21
N THR A 42 -38.49 78.62 29.12
CA THR A 42 -39.20 77.37 29.41
C THR A 42 -38.97 76.31 28.33
N ASN A 43 -39.05 76.72 27.06
CA ASN A 43 -38.85 75.85 25.91
C ASN A 43 -37.39 75.36 25.81
N ILE A 44 -36.43 76.26 26.05
CA ILE A 44 -34.99 75.92 26.01
C ILE A 44 -34.62 74.93 27.12
N LYS A 45 -35.14 75.10 28.34
CA LYS A 45 -34.90 74.16 29.45
C LYS A 45 -35.49 72.78 29.18
N GLN A 46 -36.63 72.71 28.51
CA GLN A 46 -37.25 71.45 28.14
C GLN A 46 -36.42 70.71 27.07
N LEU A 47 -35.99 71.41 26.02
CA LEU A 47 -35.10 70.86 24.98
C LEU A 47 -33.74 70.41 25.55
N GLN A 48 -33.17 71.16 26.51
CA GLN A 48 -31.94 70.74 27.20
C GLN A 48 -32.12 69.45 28.00
N LYS A 49 -33.27 69.28 28.66
CA LYS A 49 -33.60 68.06 29.41
C LYS A 49 -33.81 66.87 28.47
N GLU A 50 -34.47 67.07 27.34
CA GLU A 50 -34.67 66.04 26.32
C GLU A 50 -33.35 65.60 25.70
N VAL A 51 -32.47 66.55 25.33
CA VAL A 51 -31.12 66.24 24.82
C VAL A 51 -30.28 65.48 25.85
N LEU A 52 -30.37 65.83 27.14
CA LEU A 52 -29.67 65.11 28.19
C LEU A 52 -30.14 63.65 28.32
N LEU A 53 -31.45 63.42 28.29
CA LEU A 53 -32.04 62.08 28.34
C LEU A 53 -31.66 61.25 27.11
N ASP A 54 -31.68 61.89 25.95
CA ASP A 54 -31.35 61.28 24.67
C ASP A 54 -29.85 60.97 24.53
N SER A 55 -28.96 61.75 25.15
CA SER A 55 -27.51 61.49 25.17
C SER A 55 -27.15 60.13 25.77
N PHE A 56 -27.99 59.59 26.67
CA PHE A 56 -27.84 58.23 27.20
C PHE A 56 -28.14 57.15 26.16
N ALA A 57 -29.00 57.43 25.17
CA ALA A 57 -29.30 56.49 24.08
C ALA A 57 -28.08 56.23 23.19
N VAL A 58 -27.27 57.26 22.91
CA VAL A 58 -26.02 57.13 22.14
C VAL A 58 -24.98 56.28 22.89
N LYS A 59 -24.80 56.55 24.19
CA LYS A 59 -23.89 55.74 25.03
C LYS A 59 -24.37 54.30 25.14
N LYS A 60 -25.68 54.07 25.25
CA LYS A 60 -26.28 52.74 25.27
C LYS A 60 -26.05 52.00 23.96
N PHE A 61 -26.27 52.65 22.81
CA PHE A 61 -26.01 52.06 21.51
C PHE A 61 -24.55 51.61 21.34
N HIS A 62 -23.58 52.43 21.74
CA HIS A 62 -22.16 52.06 21.65
C HIS A 62 -21.82 50.84 22.52
N ARG A 63 -22.42 50.74 23.71
CA ARG A 63 -22.29 49.57 24.59
C ARG A 63 -22.90 48.33 23.94
N ASP A 64 -24.14 48.43 23.47
CA ASP A 64 -24.87 47.33 22.83
C ASP A 64 -24.12 46.82 21.59
N TYR A 65 -23.54 47.72 20.79
CA TYR A 65 -22.72 47.38 19.63
C TYR A 65 -21.47 46.59 20.00
N LYS A 66 -20.71 47.05 21.01
CA LYS A 66 -19.51 46.33 21.48
C LYS A 66 -19.84 44.96 22.07
N GLU A 67 -20.97 44.84 22.76
CA GLU A 67 -21.42 43.57 23.32
C GLU A 67 -21.81 42.58 22.23
N TRP A 68 -22.53 43.05 21.21
CA TRP A 68 -22.85 42.27 20.01
C TRP A 68 -21.61 41.83 19.23
N GLU A 69 -20.64 42.72 19.04
CA GLU A 69 -19.39 42.42 18.33
C GLU A 69 -18.61 41.32 19.05
N ASN A 70 -18.44 41.44 20.37
CA ASN A 70 -17.76 40.44 21.19
C ASN A 70 -18.50 39.09 21.18
N SER A 71 -19.83 39.10 21.30
CA SER A 71 -20.66 37.90 21.27
C SER A 71 -20.57 37.20 19.92
N THR A 72 -20.64 37.95 18.82
CA THR A 72 -20.55 37.42 17.46
C THR A 72 -19.17 36.86 17.17
N ARG A 73 -18.11 37.54 17.62
CA ARG A 73 -16.73 37.04 17.52
C ARG A 73 -16.56 35.71 18.25
N ASN A 74 -17.07 35.60 19.48
CA ASN A 74 -16.97 34.36 20.25
C ASN A 74 -17.78 33.24 19.60
N LYS A 75 -19.01 33.52 19.12
CA LYS A 75 -19.83 32.55 18.37
C LYS A 75 -19.10 32.06 17.11
N PHE A 76 -18.39 32.94 16.39
CA PHE A 76 -17.61 32.57 15.22
C PHE A 76 -16.40 31.69 15.57
N VAL A 77 -15.64 32.06 16.61
CA VAL A 77 -14.50 31.26 17.09
C VAL A 77 -14.96 29.87 17.52
N ASP A 78 -16.02 29.79 18.31
CA ASP A 78 -16.52 28.51 18.83
C ASP A 78 -17.18 27.65 17.77
N GLY A 79 -17.97 28.26 16.87
CA GLY A 79 -18.70 27.54 15.84
C GLY A 79 -17.82 27.11 14.66
N GLN A 80 -16.98 28.02 14.15
CA GLN A 80 -16.24 27.78 12.91
C GLN A 80 -14.78 27.43 13.15
N ILE A 81 -14.05 28.21 13.96
CA ILE A 81 -12.59 28.00 14.12
C ILE A 81 -12.31 26.69 14.86
N LYS A 82 -12.98 26.43 15.98
CA LYS A 82 -12.80 25.18 16.73
C LYS A 82 -13.19 23.95 15.89
N ALA A 83 -14.31 24.03 15.17
CA ALA A 83 -14.76 22.96 14.29
C ALA A 83 -13.77 22.70 13.15
N TYR A 84 -13.28 23.76 12.50
CA TYR A 84 -12.27 23.69 11.46
C TYR A 84 -10.97 23.07 11.97
N ASN A 85 -10.42 23.56 13.08
CA ASN A 85 -9.19 23.01 13.66
C ASN A 85 -9.34 21.54 14.06
N LYS A 86 -10.52 21.14 14.58
CA LYS A 86 -10.80 19.73 14.87
C LYS A 86 -10.79 18.87 13.61
N LYS A 87 -11.41 19.34 12.52
CA LYS A 87 -11.40 18.64 11.23
C LYS A 87 -10.01 18.58 10.62
N TYR A 88 -9.27 19.69 10.65
CA TYR A 88 -7.88 19.74 10.20
C TYR A 88 -6.99 18.75 10.96
N ALA A 89 -7.10 18.69 12.29
CA ALA A 89 -6.37 17.73 13.09
C ALA A 89 -6.73 16.27 12.76
N GLN A 90 -8.01 15.98 12.48
CA GLN A 90 -8.45 14.65 12.03
C GLN A 90 -7.85 14.28 10.67
N ILE A 91 -7.89 15.21 9.70
CA ILE A 91 -7.31 15.02 8.36
C ILE A 91 -5.80 14.80 8.47
N SER A 92 -5.11 15.61 9.27
CA SER A 92 -3.66 15.47 9.48
C SER A 92 -3.28 14.11 10.08
N ARG A 93 -4.06 13.59 11.03
CA ARG A 93 -3.85 12.24 11.58
C ARG A 93 -4.08 11.16 10.55
N LEU A 94 -5.16 11.26 9.77
CA LEU A 94 -5.46 10.29 8.69
C LEU A 94 -4.37 10.31 7.62
N HIS A 95 -3.89 11.49 7.24
CA HIS A 95 -2.77 11.62 6.30
C HIS A 95 -1.50 10.96 6.84
N GLY A 96 -1.17 11.18 8.12
CA GLY A 96 -0.05 10.51 8.77
C GLY A 96 -0.18 8.98 8.75
N GLN A 97 -1.38 8.46 9.03
CA GLN A 97 -1.68 7.03 8.94
C GLN A 97 -1.55 6.52 7.51
N SER A 98 -2.13 7.21 6.52
CA SER A 98 -2.03 6.84 5.09
C SER A 98 -0.58 6.76 4.65
N SER A 99 0.23 7.77 4.96
CA SER A 99 1.67 7.78 4.64
C SER A 99 2.39 6.58 5.26
N SER A 100 2.12 6.27 6.54
CA SER A 100 2.72 5.09 7.18
C SER A 100 2.29 3.77 6.54
N LEU A 101 1.03 3.67 6.08
CA LEU A 101 0.54 2.50 5.37
C LEU A 101 1.17 2.38 3.97
N GLU A 102 1.38 3.49 3.28
CA GLU A 102 2.07 3.51 1.99
C GLU A 102 3.54 3.12 2.13
N ASP A 103 4.22 3.59 3.17
CA ASP A 103 5.61 3.24 3.46
C ASP A 103 5.76 1.75 3.78
N THR A 104 4.87 1.21 4.64
CA THR A 104 4.83 -0.23 4.94
C THR A 104 4.48 -1.07 3.71
N LEU A 105 3.56 -0.61 2.85
CA LEU A 105 3.24 -1.29 1.60
C LEU A 105 4.46 -1.33 0.67
N ARG A 106 5.19 -0.22 0.51
CA ARG A 106 6.42 -0.17 -0.30
C ARG A 106 7.49 -1.10 0.26
N GLU A 107 7.68 -1.11 1.58
CA GLU A 107 8.62 -2.01 2.25
C GLU A 107 8.23 -3.49 2.01
N LEU A 108 6.95 -3.83 2.17
CA LEU A 108 6.42 -5.16 1.88
C LEU A 108 6.58 -5.54 0.41
N GLN A 109 6.33 -4.63 -0.53
CA GLN A 109 6.57 -4.89 -1.96
C GLN A 109 8.04 -5.21 -2.25
N THR A 110 8.98 -4.53 -1.59
CA THR A 110 10.41 -4.85 -1.76
C THR A 110 10.82 -6.16 -1.10
N THR A 111 10.12 -6.57 -0.04
CA THR A 111 10.45 -7.74 0.79
C THR A 111 9.77 -9.01 0.29
N ILE A 112 8.52 -8.93 -0.18
CA ILE A 112 7.73 -10.07 -0.64
C ILE A 112 8.14 -10.37 -2.09
N LYS A 113 9.07 -11.31 -2.23
CA LYS A 113 9.45 -11.88 -3.52
C LYS A 113 9.06 -13.35 -3.55
N LEU A 114 8.70 -13.83 -4.74
CA LEU A 114 8.54 -15.25 -4.97
C LEU A 114 9.87 -15.96 -4.68
N PRO A 115 9.86 -17.14 -4.02
CA PRO A 115 11.05 -17.94 -3.88
C PRO A 115 11.57 -18.31 -5.27
N LYS A 116 12.88 -18.14 -5.48
CA LYS A 116 13.54 -18.62 -6.71
C LYS A 116 13.55 -20.15 -6.70
N PHE A 117 12.59 -20.74 -7.39
CA PHE A 117 12.44 -22.19 -7.49
C PHE A 117 12.20 -22.57 -8.95
N GLU A 118 12.82 -23.65 -9.38
CA GLU A 118 12.65 -24.22 -10.72
C GLU A 118 11.86 -25.53 -10.61
N PHE A 119 10.73 -25.59 -11.30
CA PHE A 119 9.93 -26.80 -11.46
C PHE A 119 10.32 -27.52 -12.75
N SER A 120 10.35 -28.85 -12.71
CA SER A 120 10.43 -29.63 -13.94
C SER A 120 9.08 -29.63 -14.66
N ILE A 121 9.10 -29.75 -15.99
CA ILE A 121 7.85 -29.81 -16.77
C ILE A 121 6.94 -30.96 -16.33
N GLN A 122 7.53 -32.09 -15.95
CA GLN A 122 6.82 -33.27 -15.43
C GLN A 122 6.03 -32.96 -14.15
N THR A 123 6.53 -32.06 -13.31
CA THR A 123 5.81 -31.61 -12.12
C THR A 123 4.56 -30.82 -12.49
N LEU A 124 4.66 -29.93 -13.47
CA LEU A 124 3.53 -29.13 -13.94
C LEU A 124 2.49 -30.00 -14.67
N GLU A 125 2.91 -31.01 -15.43
CA GLU A 125 2.02 -31.99 -16.06
C GLU A 125 1.26 -32.85 -15.04
N GLN A 126 1.93 -33.26 -13.94
CA GLN A 126 1.31 -34.07 -12.90
C GLN A 126 0.34 -33.28 -12.01
N TYR A 127 0.54 -31.97 -11.89
CA TYR A 127 -0.29 -31.12 -11.06
C TYR A 127 -1.60 -30.75 -11.78
N GLU A 128 -2.73 -31.16 -11.20
CA GLU A 128 -4.09 -30.92 -11.71
C GLU A 128 -4.27 -31.17 -13.23
N GLY A 129 -3.53 -32.14 -13.79
CA GLY A 129 -3.62 -32.49 -15.21
C GLY A 129 -3.00 -31.46 -16.17
N GLY A 130 -2.06 -30.64 -15.71
CA GLY A 130 -1.33 -29.71 -16.59
C GLY A 130 -1.94 -28.31 -16.69
N ARG A 131 -2.87 -27.94 -15.80
CA ARG A 131 -3.52 -26.62 -15.78
C ARG A 131 -2.54 -25.45 -15.84
N LEU A 132 -1.40 -25.57 -15.19
CA LEU A 132 -0.38 -24.51 -15.13
C LEU A 132 0.46 -24.40 -16.42
N LEU A 133 0.37 -25.37 -17.34
CA LEU A 133 1.10 -25.37 -18.62
C LEU A 133 0.54 -24.37 -19.63
N GLU A 134 -0.69 -23.89 -19.45
CA GLU A 134 -1.32 -22.88 -20.31
C GLU A 134 -0.57 -21.54 -20.25
N HIS A 135 0.10 -21.28 -19.13
CA HIS A 135 0.77 -20.02 -18.85
C HIS A 135 2.28 -20.06 -19.20
N VAL A 136 2.80 -21.24 -19.55
CA VAL A 136 4.22 -21.42 -19.87
C VAL A 136 4.42 -21.26 -21.38
N GLU A 137 5.26 -20.31 -21.76
CA GLU A 137 5.64 -20.12 -23.16
C GLU A 137 6.43 -21.33 -23.68
N LYS A 138 6.11 -21.73 -24.91
CA LYS A 138 6.83 -22.79 -25.63
C LYS A 138 8.01 -22.18 -26.37
N ASP A 139 9.08 -22.95 -26.53
CA ASP A 139 10.24 -22.57 -27.31
C ASP A 139 9.88 -22.44 -28.81
N ALA A 140 10.79 -21.88 -29.62
CA ALA A 140 10.61 -21.68 -31.07
C ALA A 140 10.23 -22.96 -31.85
N ASN A 141 10.48 -24.14 -31.28
CA ASN A 141 10.15 -25.45 -31.85
C ASN A 141 8.79 -26.01 -31.37
N GLY A 142 8.04 -25.26 -30.56
CA GLY A 142 6.75 -25.68 -29.99
C GLY A 142 6.84 -26.65 -28.82
N GLU A 143 8.04 -26.87 -28.26
CA GLU A 143 8.26 -27.72 -27.09
C GLU A 143 8.29 -26.88 -25.80
N TYR A 144 7.85 -27.48 -24.69
CA TYR A 144 7.96 -26.83 -23.39
C TYR A 144 9.38 -26.89 -22.85
N PRO A 145 9.87 -25.83 -22.19
CA PRO A 145 11.20 -25.83 -21.59
C PRO A 145 11.28 -26.90 -20.49
N ARG A 146 12.45 -27.55 -20.38
CA ARG A 146 12.67 -28.65 -19.40
C ARG A 146 12.50 -28.20 -17.95
N ARG A 147 12.77 -26.92 -17.67
CA ARG A 147 12.65 -26.29 -16.37
C ARG A 147 11.91 -24.97 -16.52
N VAL A 148 11.00 -24.72 -15.59
CA VAL A 148 10.16 -23.52 -15.56
C VAL A 148 10.38 -22.85 -14.22
N SER A 149 10.66 -21.54 -14.25
CA SER A 149 10.82 -20.73 -13.03
C SER A 149 9.46 -20.51 -12.36
N SER A 150 9.43 -20.44 -11.03
CA SER A 150 8.25 -20.05 -10.25
C SER A 150 7.65 -18.71 -10.70
N GLU A 151 8.49 -17.76 -11.14
CA GLU A 151 8.08 -16.45 -11.65
C GLU A 151 7.38 -16.51 -13.02
N GLN A 152 7.55 -17.61 -13.76
CA GLN A 152 6.87 -17.82 -15.04
C GLN A 152 5.50 -18.48 -14.87
N VAL A 153 5.24 -19.09 -13.70
CA VAL A 153 3.99 -19.79 -13.39
C VAL A 153 3.10 -18.94 -12.50
N PHE A 154 3.68 -18.15 -11.60
CA PHE A 154 2.97 -17.35 -10.61
C PHE A 154 3.38 -15.89 -10.68
N SER A 155 2.43 -15.00 -10.37
CA SER A 155 2.69 -13.58 -10.21
C SER A 155 2.12 -13.06 -8.89
N LEU A 156 2.85 -12.15 -8.26
CA LEU A 156 2.36 -11.38 -7.11
C LEU A 156 1.67 -10.08 -7.54
N ASP A 157 1.82 -9.67 -8.80
CA ASP A 157 1.17 -8.48 -9.36
C ASP A 157 -0.28 -8.80 -9.76
N PRO A 158 -1.28 -8.09 -9.20
CA PRO A 158 -2.69 -8.29 -9.55
C PRO A 158 -3.03 -7.93 -11.00
N ASN A 159 -2.15 -7.21 -11.72
CA ASN A 159 -2.36 -6.89 -13.14
C ASN A 159 -1.80 -7.95 -14.11
N SER A 160 -1.10 -8.97 -13.59
CA SER A 160 -0.54 -10.03 -14.42
C SER A 160 -1.62 -11.04 -14.82
N PRO A 161 -1.55 -11.60 -16.05
CA PRO A 161 -2.43 -12.70 -16.45
C PRO A 161 -2.14 -14.02 -15.72
N LEU A 162 -1.02 -14.10 -14.98
CA LEU A 162 -0.61 -15.29 -14.24
C LEU A 162 -1.42 -15.45 -12.94
N PRO A 163 -1.67 -16.70 -12.50
CA PRO A 163 -2.34 -16.94 -11.24
C PRO A 163 -1.54 -16.42 -10.04
N HIS A 164 -2.28 -15.98 -9.01
CA HIS A 164 -1.70 -15.60 -7.74
C HIS A 164 -1.17 -16.86 -7.00
N PRO A 165 0.06 -16.83 -6.43
CA PRO A 165 0.61 -17.97 -5.73
C PRO A 165 -0.14 -18.25 -4.42
N SER A 166 -0.79 -19.39 -4.34
CA SER A 166 -1.28 -19.95 -3.07
C SER A 166 -0.19 -20.79 -2.41
N TYR A 167 0.05 -20.59 -1.11
CA TYR A 167 1.04 -21.39 -0.37
C TYR A 167 0.74 -22.89 -0.47
N ARG A 168 -0.54 -23.27 -0.47
CA ARG A 168 -0.96 -24.66 -0.58
C ARG A 168 -0.56 -25.25 -1.92
N GLU A 169 -0.88 -24.56 -3.01
CA GLU A 169 -0.57 -24.99 -4.37
C GLU A 169 0.94 -25.08 -4.59
N PHE A 170 1.69 -24.07 -4.13
CA PHE A 170 3.15 -24.07 -4.20
C PHE A 170 3.76 -25.25 -3.44
N ASN A 171 3.28 -25.54 -2.23
CA ASN A 171 3.77 -26.66 -1.43
C ASN A 171 3.45 -28.02 -2.07
N GLU A 172 2.27 -28.17 -2.66
CA GLU A 172 1.90 -29.38 -3.40
C GLU A 172 2.83 -29.60 -4.61
N LEU A 173 3.11 -28.55 -5.39
CA LEU A 173 4.07 -28.60 -6.50
C LEU A 173 5.48 -28.98 -6.04
N VAL A 174 5.96 -28.38 -4.94
CA VAL A 174 7.28 -28.70 -4.36
C VAL A 174 7.34 -30.17 -3.92
N ASN A 175 6.27 -30.70 -3.32
CA ASN A 175 6.22 -32.09 -2.90
C ASN A 175 6.26 -33.07 -4.10
N ILE A 176 5.55 -32.75 -5.19
CA ILE A 176 5.60 -33.53 -6.43
C ILE A 176 7.01 -33.50 -7.01
N GLU A 177 7.63 -32.32 -7.12
CA GLU A 177 9.00 -32.16 -7.63
C GLU A 177 9.99 -32.96 -6.76
N TYR A 178 9.88 -32.88 -5.44
CA TYR A 178 10.75 -33.61 -4.52
C TYR A 178 10.63 -35.13 -4.71
N ARG A 179 9.40 -35.64 -4.85
CA ARG A 179 9.15 -37.05 -5.14
C ARG A 179 9.78 -37.48 -6.47
N LEU A 180 9.64 -36.67 -7.51
CA LEU A 180 10.24 -36.94 -8.83
C LEU A 180 11.78 -36.95 -8.77
N ARG A 181 12.38 -35.99 -8.05
CA ARG A 181 13.83 -35.94 -7.85
C ARG A 181 14.35 -37.17 -7.12
N ILE A 182 13.67 -37.62 -6.06
CA ILE A 182 14.02 -38.85 -5.35
C ILE A 182 13.95 -40.06 -6.29
N GLN A 183 12.88 -40.19 -7.07
CA GLN A 183 12.75 -41.30 -8.01
C GLN A 183 13.88 -41.30 -9.06
N LEU A 184 14.26 -40.13 -9.56
CA LEU A 184 15.35 -39.99 -10.51
C LEU A 184 16.70 -40.33 -9.88
N GLN A 185 16.93 -39.91 -8.64
CA GLN A 185 18.13 -40.27 -7.88
C GLN A 185 18.22 -41.78 -7.67
N ILE A 186 17.13 -42.44 -7.27
CA ILE A 186 17.08 -43.91 -7.12
C ILE A 186 17.39 -44.60 -8.45
N LYS A 187 16.77 -44.16 -9.55
CA LYS A 187 17.04 -44.72 -10.89
C LYS A 187 18.51 -44.57 -11.27
N TYR A 188 19.10 -43.40 -11.00
CA TYR A 188 20.50 -43.13 -11.27
C TYR A 188 21.43 -44.03 -10.45
N GLU A 189 21.18 -44.19 -9.15
CA GLU A 189 21.92 -45.09 -8.26
C GLU A 189 21.87 -46.55 -8.74
N VAL A 190 20.70 -47.02 -9.16
CA VAL A 190 20.53 -48.37 -9.72
C VAL A 190 21.35 -48.52 -11.01
N LEU A 191 21.25 -47.57 -11.94
CA LEU A 191 22.02 -47.57 -13.18
C LEU A 191 23.53 -47.54 -12.93
N LEU A 192 23.97 -46.77 -11.94
CA LEU A 192 25.38 -46.69 -11.54
C LEU A 192 25.89 -48.04 -11.02
N ARG A 193 25.10 -48.72 -10.16
CA ARG A 193 25.42 -50.07 -9.68
C ARG A 193 25.48 -51.09 -10.81
N ILE A 194 24.53 -51.04 -11.75
CA ILE A 194 24.54 -51.91 -12.93
C ILE A 194 25.80 -51.65 -13.77
N LYS A 195 26.13 -50.39 -14.05
CA LYS A 195 27.34 -50.01 -14.78
C LYS A 195 28.61 -50.54 -14.10
N ALA A 196 28.72 -50.41 -12.78
CA ALA A 196 29.86 -50.93 -12.02
C ALA A 196 29.95 -52.47 -12.09
N SER A 197 28.81 -53.17 -11.96
CA SER A 197 28.75 -54.63 -12.12
C SER A 197 29.15 -55.08 -13.52
N LEU A 198 28.69 -54.37 -14.55
CA LEU A 198 29.00 -54.67 -15.95
C LEU A 198 30.49 -54.44 -16.22
N ALA A 199 31.07 -53.35 -15.70
CA ALA A 199 32.49 -53.06 -15.82
C ALA A 199 33.35 -54.12 -15.12
N ALA A 200 32.95 -54.58 -13.92
CA ALA A 200 33.64 -55.65 -13.22
C ALA A 200 33.59 -56.98 -13.98
N LYS A 201 32.42 -57.35 -14.54
CA LYS A 201 32.30 -58.53 -15.41
C LYS A 201 33.18 -58.38 -16.65
N ASN A 202 33.14 -57.25 -17.34
CA ASN A 202 33.97 -57.03 -18.53
C ASN A 202 35.47 -57.21 -18.23
N SER A 203 35.94 -56.69 -17.09
CA SER A 203 37.32 -56.89 -16.62
C SER A 203 37.67 -58.37 -16.37
N GLN A 204 36.76 -59.13 -15.74
CA GLN A 204 36.94 -60.57 -15.53
C GLN A 204 36.99 -61.35 -16.85
N TRP A 205 36.14 -60.99 -17.81
CA TRP A 205 36.12 -61.62 -19.13
C TRP A 205 37.39 -61.30 -19.91
N ALA A 206 37.85 -60.04 -19.90
CA ALA A 206 39.12 -59.65 -20.51
C ALA A 206 40.32 -60.42 -19.90
N THR A 207 40.31 -60.63 -18.59
CA THR A 207 41.34 -61.43 -17.91
C THR A 207 41.29 -62.90 -18.34
N ARG A 208 40.10 -63.50 -18.38
CA ARG A 208 39.89 -64.89 -18.83
C ARG A 208 40.32 -65.09 -20.29
N ASP A 209 39.97 -64.15 -21.15
CA ASP A 209 40.34 -64.16 -22.57
C ASP A 209 41.87 -64.06 -22.73
N SER A 210 42.52 -63.19 -21.96
CA SER A 210 43.99 -63.12 -21.93
C SER A 210 44.63 -64.43 -21.46
N THR A 211 44.09 -65.07 -20.41
CA THR A 211 44.58 -66.37 -19.92
C THR A 211 44.37 -67.48 -20.94
N LEU A 212 43.20 -67.55 -21.59
CA LEU A 212 42.93 -68.51 -22.65
C LEU A 212 43.89 -68.33 -23.83
N ASN A 213 44.11 -67.07 -24.24
CA ASN A 213 45.03 -66.77 -25.33
C ASN A 213 46.46 -67.20 -24.97
N LYS A 214 46.93 -66.95 -23.74
CA LYS A 214 48.22 -67.46 -23.25
C LYS A 214 48.28 -68.99 -23.28
N PHE A 215 47.23 -69.67 -22.82
CA PHE A 215 47.16 -71.12 -22.85
C PHE A 215 47.27 -71.67 -24.28
N ILE A 216 46.50 -71.14 -25.22
CA ILE A 216 46.49 -71.58 -26.63
C ILE A 216 47.84 -71.28 -27.31
N THR A 217 48.41 -70.09 -27.09
CA THR A 217 49.59 -69.63 -27.83
C THR A 217 50.91 -70.11 -27.24
N GLN A 218 50.98 -70.34 -25.92
CA GLN A 218 52.23 -70.63 -25.22
C GLN A 218 52.23 -71.99 -24.54
N ASP A 219 51.21 -72.31 -23.75
CA ASP A 219 51.25 -73.49 -22.88
C ASP A 219 50.92 -74.77 -23.64
N LEU A 220 49.89 -74.75 -24.48
CA LEU A 220 49.43 -75.90 -25.25
C LEU A 220 50.48 -76.39 -26.28
N PRO A 221 51.17 -75.51 -27.05
CA PRO A 221 52.26 -75.93 -27.92
C PRO A 221 53.45 -76.53 -27.16
N LYS A 222 53.80 -76.00 -25.98
CA LYS A 222 54.88 -76.53 -25.14
C LYS A 222 54.57 -77.96 -24.67
N VAL A 223 53.36 -78.19 -24.17
CA VAL A 223 52.92 -79.52 -23.73
C VAL A 223 52.90 -80.50 -24.91
N ILE A 224 52.41 -80.08 -26.09
CA ILE A 224 52.42 -80.94 -27.29
C ILE A 224 53.85 -81.30 -27.71
N LEU A 225 54.79 -80.35 -27.64
CA LEU A 225 56.19 -80.61 -27.96
C LEU A 225 56.83 -81.57 -26.95
N GLU A 226 56.56 -81.42 -25.65
CA GLU A 226 57.04 -82.33 -24.62
C GLU A 226 56.48 -83.75 -24.78
N VAL A 227 55.19 -83.89 -25.09
CA VAL A 227 54.57 -85.21 -25.32
C VAL A 227 55.12 -85.88 -26.58
N LYS A 228 55.31 -85.14 -27.67
CA LYS A 228 55.95 -85.67 -28.88
C LYS A 228 57.38 -86.13 -28.61
N LYS A 229 58.15 -85.35 -27.86
CA LYS A 229 59.52 -85.70 -27.48
C LYS A 229 59.58 -87.02 -26.71
N ASN A 230 58.62 -87.30 -25.84
CA ASN A 230 58.54 -88.56 -25.07
C ASN A 230 57.98 -89.75 -25.87
N GLN A 231 57.43 -89.53 -27.07
CA GLN A 231 56.98 -90.60 -27.99
C GLN A 231 58.05 -90.98 -29.02
N ASP A 232 59.02 -90.10 -29.26
CA ASP A 232 60.14 -90.30 -30.19
C ASP A 232 61.41 -90.84 -29.49
N GLU A 233 61.35 -91.15 -28.18
CA GLU A 233 62.31 -91.94 -27.39
C GLU A 233 61.81 -93.37 -27.18
#